data_AF-A0AB74BZV5-F1
#
_entry.id   AF-A0AB74BZV5-F1
#
_cell.length_a   1.000
_cell.length_b   1.000
_cell.length_c   1.000
_cell.angle_alpha   90.00
_cell.angle_beta   90.00
_cell.angle_gamma   90.00
#
_symmetry.space_group_name_H-M   'P 1'
#
loop_
_entity.id
_entity.type
_entity.pdbx_description
1 polymer ?
#
loop_
_entity_poly.entity_id
_entity_poly.type
_entity_poly.pdbx_seq_one_letter_code
_entity_poly.pdbx_strand_id
1 'polypeptide(L)'
;MAFSRLGSQNDIHSGGIDLAFPHHDNELAQSEAYWSEKKQQWVNYFLHMGHLSIQGSKMSKSLKNFTTVRSALDKGDWNPRSLRIVFLLGGWRDGVEITPELIQTASAYQGVATDGSSDPIIFLAQALATAKEKVHEYFCDSFDTPKVMGVISELITTFNNVDQNANPNEVQELAQWVTRIVTILGLNGKVSPESCGIGWEGTDIPEPAKQFLYPLSAMRDALREATKSQGEVTHQQLKAITAETIVDERLVSQASRPYFQVFRDFHARISPSNSEDTPTSSKELLVRSITRC
;
A
#
# COMPACT_ATOMS: atom_id res chain seq x y z
N MET A 1 31.19 -21.49 1.45
CA MET A 1 31.18 -19.99 1.47
C MET A 1 30.68 -19.45 2.81
N ALA A 2 29.51 -19.89 3.31
CA ALA A 2 28.99 -19.42 4.61
C ALA A 2 30.01 -19.58 5.74
N PHE A 3 30.62 -20.77 5.85
CA PHE A 3 31.66 -21.07 6.83
C PHE A 3 32.82 -20.05 6.86
N SER A 4 33.36 -19.66 5.69
CA SER A 4 34.53 -18.76 5.65
C SER A 4 34.20 -17.31 6.06
N ARG A 5 32.93 -16.97 6.20
CA ARG A 5 32.47 -15.63 6.60
C ARG A 5 31.92 -15.61 8.02
N LEU A 6 31.20 -16.64 8.42
CA LEU A 6 30.45 -16.68 9.67
C LEU A 6 31.11 -17.58 10.74
N GLY A 7 32.09 -18.40 10.35
CA GLY A 7 32.79 -19.30 11.25
C GLY A 7 32.15 -20.68 11.36
N SER A 8 32.45 -21.39 12.44
CA SER A 8 32.07 -22.79 12.65
C SER A 8 30.63 -22.99 13.14
N GLN A 9 29.94 -21.91 13.55
CA GLN A 9 28.56 -21.97 14.01
C GLN A 9 27.80 -20.75 13.48
N ASN A 10 26.58 -20.99 12.99
CA ASN A 10 25.65 -19.99 12.49
C ASN A 10 24.36 -20.04 13.32
N ASP A 11 23.79 -18.89 13.65
CA ASP A 11 22.50 -18.88 14.33
C ASP A 11 21.35 -19.22 13.37
N ILE A 12 21.35 -18.60 12.20
CA ILE A 12 20.27 -18.71 11.23
C ILE A 12 20.82 -19.07 9.86
N HIS A 13 20.24 -20.08 9.23
CA HIS A 13 20.42 -20.40 7.83
C HIS A 13 19.04 -20.49 7.14
N SER A 14 18.91 -20.00 5.91
CA SER A 14 17.59 -19.86 5.28
C SER A 14 17.59 -20.19 3.80
N GLY A 15 16.43 -20.56 3.28
CA GLY A 15 16.22 -20.83 1.85
C GLY A 15 14.76 -21.09 1.52
N GLY A 16 14.45 -21.39 0.26
CA GLY A 16 13.14 -21.95 -0.08
C GLY A 16 12.98 -23.35 0.53
N ILE A 17 11.75 -23.80 0.76
CA ILE A 17 11.46 -25.14 1.28
C ILE A 17 11.97 -26.27 0.36
N ASP A 18 12.12 -25.99 -0.94
CA ASP A 18 12.75 -26.88 -1.90
C ASP A 18 14.25 -27.10 -1.65
N LEU A 19 14.90 -26.20 -0.91
CA LEU A 19 16.30 -26.33 -0.49
C LEU A 19 16.47 -27.12 0.81
N ALA A 20 15.41 -27.35 1.59
CA ALA A 20 15.51 -28.15 2.81
C ALA A 20 16.14 -29.51 2.51
N PHE A 21 15.61 -30.21 1.51
CA PHE A 21 16.15 -31.47 1.03
C PHE A 21 16.29 -31.49 -0.50
N PRO A 22 17.41 -31.98 -1.05
CA PRO A 22 18.59 -32.52 -0.35
C PRO A 22 19.65 -31.45 -0.05
N HIS A 23 19.42 -30.18 -0.41
CA HIS A 23 20.48 -29.18 -0.44
C HIS A 23 21.02 -28.85 0.97
N HIS A 24 20.18 -28.36 1.88
CA HIS A 24 20.62 -28.01 3.25
C HIS A 24 21.04 -29.24 4.06
N ASP A 25 20.41 -30.40 3.85
CA ASP A 25 20.86 -31.68 4.41
C ASP A 25 22.31 -31.98 4.03
N ASN A 26 22.66 -31.82 2.74
CA ASN A 26 24.02 -32.01 2.28
C ASN A 26 24.98 -30.95 2.83
N GLU A 27 24.55 -29.69 2.93
CA GLU A 27 25.38 -28.63 3.52
C GLU A 27 25.67 -28.90 5.00
N LEU A 28 24.68 -29.36 5.75
CA LEU A 28 24.82 -29.76 7.14
C LEU A 28 25.79 -30.94 7.27
N ALA A 29 25.58 -32.01 6.49
CA ALA A 29 26.43 -33.19 6.50
C ALA A 29 27.90 -32.86 6.17
N GLN A 30 28.13 -32.01 5.16
CA GLN A 30 29.48 -31.57 4.79
C GLN A 30 30.14 -30.72 5.88
N SER A 31 29.38 -29.78 6.46
CA SER A 31 29.90 -28.83 7.45
C SER A 31 30.21 -29.50 8.78
N GLU A 32 29.33 -30.39 9.25
CA GLU A 32 29.53 -31.10 10.52
C GLU A 32 30.56 -32.22 10.42
N ALA A 33 30.66 -32.91 9.26
CA ALA A 33 31.72 -33.90 9.03
C ALA A 33 33.11 -33.25 9.09
N TYR A 34 33.27 -32.06 8.48
CA TYR A 34 34.52 -31.31 8.50
C TYR A 34 34.96 -30.92 9.92
N TRP A 35 34.02 -30.61 10.81
CA TRP A 35 34.28 -30.24 12.21
C TRP A 35 33.99 -31.33 13.24
N SER A 36 33.96 -32.59 12.79
CA SER A 36 33.58 -33.74 13.62
C SER A 36 34.40 -33.86 14.93
N GLU A 37 35.66 -33.44 14.92
CA GLU A 37 36.52 -33.41 16.12
C GLU A 37 36.00 -32.47 17.22
N LYS A 38 35.35 -31.36 16.85
CA LYS A 38 34.80 -30.37 17.79
C LYS A 38 33.40 -30.72 18.28
N LYS A 39 32.69 -31.65 17.61
CA LYS A 39 31.30 -32.02 17.90
C LYS A 39 30.37 -30.81 18.08
N GLN A 40 30.50 -29.82 17.19
CA GLN A 40 29.71 -28.59 17.24
C GLN A 40 28.58 -28.63 16.20
N GLN A 41 27.39 -28.21 16.64
CA GLN A 41 26.24 -27.98 15.75
C GLN A 41 26.56 -26.81 14.81
N TRP A 42 26.35 -27.00 13.51
CA TRP A 42 26.69 -25.95 12.54
C TRP A 42 25.66 -24.82 12.48
N VAL A 43 24.35 -25.14 12.56
CA VAL A 43 23.26 -24.15 12.45
C VAL A 43 22.25 -24.35 13.58
N ASN A 44 21.83 -23.27 14.26
CA ASN A 44 20.82 -23.34 15.32
C ASN A 44 19.39 -23.37 14.80
N TYR A 45 19.08 -22.54 13.79
CA TYR A 45 17.73 -22.43 13.22
C TYR A 45 17.77 -22.41 11.69
N PHE A 46 16.97 -23.28 11.07
CA PHE A 46 16.70 -23.22 9.64
C PHE A 46 15.37 -22.54 9.37
N LEU A 47 15.36 -21.53 8.50
CA LEU A 47 14.15 -20.85 8.04
C LEU A 47 13.90 -21.18 6.57
N HIS A 48 12.83 -21.93 6.32
CA HIS A 48 12.44 -22.36 4.98
C HIS A 48 11.15 -21.67 4.52
N MET A 49 11.25 -20.82 3.51
CA MET A 49 10.10 -20.11 2.94
C MET A 49 9.26 -21.04 2.08
N GLY A 50 7.93 -20.95 2.22
CA GLY A 50 6.98 -21.74 1.45
C GLY A 50 7.02 -21.45 -0.05
N HIS A 51 6.39 -22.32 -0.83
CA HIS A 51 6.32 -22.14 -2.28
C HIS A 51 5.39 -20.99 -2.69
N LEU A 52 5.66 -20.41 -3.86
CA LEU A 52 4.75 -19.49 -4.53
C LEU A 52 3.96 -20.24 -5.60
N SER A 53 2.64 -20.15 -5.54
CA SER A 53 1.70 -20.80 -6.46
C SER A 53 0.85 -19.74 -7.17
N ILE A 54 0.51 -19.99 -8.43
CA ILE A 54 -0.42 -19.18 -9.22
C ILE A 54 -1.48 -20.12 -9.80
N GLN A 55 -2.76 -19.81 -9.59
CA GLN A 55 -3.89 -20.60 -10.12
C GLN A 55 -3.77 -22.10 -9.76
N GLY A 56 -3.52 -22.42 -8.49
CA GLY A 56 -3.37 -23.80 -8.02
C GLY A 56 -2.13 -24.56 -8.53
N SER A 57 -1.25 -23.93 -9.30
CA SER A 57 -0.01 -24.56 -9.80
C SER A 57 1.24 -23.91 -9.20
N LYS A 58 2.15 -24.74 -8.66
CA LYS A 58 3.49 -24.30 -8.22
C LYS A 58 4.21 -23.63 -9.39
N MET A 59 4.78 -22.44 -9.18
CA MET A 59 5.65 -21.85 -10.18
C MET A 59 6.97 -22.60 -10.26
N SER A 60 7.32 -23.09 -11.45
CA SER A 60 8.63 -23.72 -11.69
C SER A 60 9.11 -23.51 -13.12
N LYS A 61 10.44 -23.53 -13.29
CA LYS A 61 11.05 -23.52 -14.63
C LYS A 61 10.65 -24.74 -15.46
N SER A 62 10.48 -25.90 -14.83
CA SER A 62 10.12 -27.15 -15.50
C SER A 62 8.68 -27.15 -16.02
N LEU A 63 7.75 -26.52 -15.29
CA LEU A 63 6.35 -26.36 -15.71
C LEU A 63 6.14 -25.18 -16.68
N LYS A 64 7.20 -24.43 -17.00
CA LYS A 64 7.18 -23.23 -17.87
C LYS A 64 6.11 -22.19 -17.49
N ASN A 65 5.65 -22.21 -16.24
CA ASN A 65 4.59 -21.36 -15.72
C ASN A 65 5.12 -20.26 -14.78
N PHE A 66 6.42 -19.96 -14.83
CA PHE A 66 7.03 -18.94 -13.99
C PHE A 66 7.01 -17.58 -14.69
N THR A 67 6.75 -16.53 -13.92
CA THR A 67 6.91 -15.14 -14.35
C THR A 67 8.08 -14.52 -13.59
N THR A 68 8.97 -13.81 -14.29
CA THR A 68 10.05 -13.06 -13.63
C THR A 68 9.49 -11.78 -13.03
N VAL A 69 10.09 -11.28 -11.95
CA VAL A 69 9.70 -9.99 -11.36
C VAL A 69 9.72 -8.86 -12.40
N ARG A 70 10.75 -8.81 -13.26
CA ARG A 70 10.83 -7.81 -14.34
C ARG A 70 9.64 -7.93 -15.29
N SER A 71 9.33 -9.14 -15.76
CA SER A 71 8.19 -9.34 -16.65
C SER A 71 6.85 -8.99 -16.00
N ALA A 72 6.67 -9.27 -14.71
CA ALA A 72 5.45 -8.90 -13.99
C ALA A 72 5.29 -7.38 -13.88
N LEU A 73 6.39 -6.66 -13.67
CA LEU A 73 6.40 -5.19 -13.61
C LEU A 73 6.25 -4.55 -15.00
N ASP A 74 6.92 -5.08 -16.02
CA ASP A 74 6.89 -4.55 -17.40
C ASP A 74 5.51 -4.70 -18.05
N LYS A 75 4.75 -5.75 -17.70
CA LYS A 75 3.37 -5.94 -18.16
C LYS A 75 2.41 -4.88 -17.61
N GLY A 76 2.77 -4.20 -16.52
CA GLY A 76 1.91 -3.22 -15.85
C GLY A 76 0.83 -3.84 -14.94
N ASP A 77 0.73 -5.16 -14.87
CA ASP A 77 -0.19 -5.88 -13.97
C ASP A 77 0.17 -5.63 -12.48
N TRP A 78 1.43 -5.28 -12.21
CA TRP A 78 1.99 -5.10 -10.89
C TRP A 78 2.86 -3.86 -10.78
N ASN A 79 2.88 -3.25 -9.60
CA ASN A 79 3.93 -2.33 -9.21
C ASN A 79 4.78 -2.97 -8.09
N PRO A 80 6.01 -2.48 -7.84
CA PRO A 80 6.89 -3.09 -6.84
C PRO A 80 6.30 -3.10 -5.42
N ARG A 81 5.36 -2.21 -5.12
CA ARG A 81 4.69 -2.14 -3.82
C ARG A 81 3.57 -3.18 -3.73
N SER A 82 2.75 -3.37 -4.76
CA SER A 82 1.64 -4.34 -4.73
C SER A 82 2.18 -5.74 -4.62
N LEU A 83 3.28 -6.02 -5.32
CA LEU A 83 3.96 -7.31 -5.21
C LEU A 83 4.45 -7.57 -3.78
N ARG A 84 5.03 -6.57 -3.09
CA ARG A 84 5.45 -6.70 -1.68
C ARG A 84 4.25 -6.92 -0.75
N ILE A 85 3.19 -6.13 -0.92
CA ILE A 85 1.97 -6.26 -0.10
C ILE A 85 1.39 -7.68 -0.24
N VAL A 86 1.30 -8.22 -1.45
CA VAL A 86 0.83 -9.60 -1.66
C VAL A 86 1.65 -10.62 -0.86
N PHE A 87 2.97 -10.47 -0.82
CA PHE A 87 3.80 -11.36 -0.02
C PHE A 87 3.64 -11.16 1.49
N LEU A 88 3.39 -9.93 1.94
CA LEU A 88 3.13 -9.64 3.35
C LEU A 88 1.78 -10.18 3.83
N LEU A 89 0.81 -10.27 2.93
CA LEU A 89 -0.52 -10.84 3.21
C LEU A 89 -0.52 -12.37 3.28
N GLY A 90 0.54 -13.03 2.81
CA GLY A 90 0.74 -14.46 2.97
C GLY A 90 1.72 -14.78 4.10
N GLY A 91 1.49 -15.87 4.84
CA GLY A 91 2.46 -16.37 5.81
C GLY A 91 3.73 -16.83 5.11
N TRP A 92 4.91 -16.46 5.65
CA TRP A 92 6.19 -16.78 4.99
C TRP A 92 6.45 -18.30 4.89
N ARG A 93 5.85 -19.11 5.78
CA ARG A 93 6.05 -20.57 5.87
C ARG A 93 5.07 -21.38 5.02
N ASP A 94 3.80 -20.99 4.98
CA ASP A 94 2.70 -21.83 4.45
C ASP A 94 2.59 -21.82 2.91
N GLY A 95 3.44 -21.03 2.27
CA GLY A 95 3.38 -20.76 0.84
C GLY A 95 2.31 -19.71 0.53
N VAL A 96 2.49 -19.03 -0.60
CA VAL A 96 1.59 -17.95 -1.01
C VAL A 96 0.93 -18.37 -2.33
N GLU A 97 -0.40 -18.34 -2.36
CA GLU A 97 -1.15 -18.46 -3.61
C GLU A 97 -1.54 -17.06 -4.09
N ILE A 98 -1.06 -16.68 -5.27
CA ILE A 98 -1.47 -15.41 -5.89
C ILE A 98 -2.79 -15.66 -6.61
N THR A 99 -3.89 -15.29 -5.95
CA THR A 99 -5.23 -15.24 -6.54
C THR A 99 -5.58 -13.81 -6.96
N PRO A 100 -6.48 -13.60 -7.95
CA PRO A 100 -6.95 -12.26 -8.32
C PRO A 100 -7.47 -11.43 -7.14
N GLU A 101 -8.15 -12.07 -6.18
CA GLU A 101 -8.70 -11.44 -4.98
C GLU A 101 -7.59 -10.90 -4.07
N LEU A 102 -6.46 -11.61 -3.97
CA LEU A 102 -5.30 -11.17 -3.21
C LEU A 102 -4.65 -9.93 -3.87
N ILE A 103 -4.65 -9.86 -5.21
CA ILE A 103 -4.17 -8.68 -5.96
C ILE A 103 -5.05 -7.47 -5.68
N GLN A 104 -6.37 -7.66 -5.71
CA GLN A 104 -7.34 -6.60 -5.44
C GLN A 104 -7.20 -6.09 -4.00
N THR A 105 -7.08 -7.01 -3.04
CA THR A 105 -6.85 -6.68 -1.62
C THR A 105 -5.55 -5.89 -1.47
N ALA A 106 -4.46 -6.35 -2.08
CA ALA A 106 -3.18 -5.63 -2.04
C ALA A 106 -3.24 -4.24 -2.68
N SER A 107 -4.08 -4.06 -3.70
CA SER A 107 -4.32 -2.75 -4.33
C SER A 107 -5.10 -1.81 -3.41
N ALA A 108 -6.07 -2.33 -2.64
CA ALA A 108 -6.78 -1.56 -1.62
C ALA A 108 -5.85 -1.07 -0.49
N TYR A 109 -4.81 -1.81 -0.14
CA TYR A 109 -3.77 -1.32 0.78
C TYR A 109 -2.94 -0.15 0.21
N GLN A 110 -2.94 0.07 -1.11
CA GLN A 110 -2.23 1.20 -1.73
C GLN A 110 -3.07 2.46 -1.78
N GLY A 111 -4.35 2.31 -2.12
CA GLY A 111 -5.32 3.39 -2.07
C GLY A 111 -6.01 3.32 -0.73
N VAL A 112 -5.50 4.04 0.28
CA VAL A 112 -6.15 4.18 1.59
C VAL A 112 -7.57 4.70 1.38
N ALA A 113 -8.52 3.77 1.24
CA ALA A 113 -9.92 4.02 0.99
C ALA A 113 -10.70 3.28 2.06
N THR A 114 -11.34 4.11 2.87
CA THR A 114 -12.15 3.85 4.05
C THR A 114 -13.52 3.30 3.67
N ASP A 115 -13.92 2.19 4.29
CA ASP A 115 -15.33 1.93 4.57
C ASP A 115 -15.45 1.79 6.09
N GLY A 116 -15.91 2.87 6.75
CA GLY A 116 -16.02 2.95 8.19
C GLY A 116 -17.39 2.45 8.67
N SER A 117 -17.40 1.38 9.46
CA SER A 117 -18.49 1.12 10.40
C SER A 117 -18.22 1.91 11.69
N SER A 118 -19.17 2.74 12.07
CA SER A 118 -19.16 3.55 13.29
C SER A 118 -19.41 2.69 14.52
N ASP A 119 -18.42 2.58 15.40
CA ASP A 119 -18.55 2.03 16.76
C ASP A 119 -17.53 2.73 17.69
N PRO A 120 -17.71 2.66 19.03
CA PRO A 120 -17.70 3.79 19.95
C PRO A 120 -16.34 4.49 20.06
N ILE A 121 -16.37 5.75 20.52
CA ILE A 121 -15.23 6.65 20.71
C ILE A 121 -14.07 5.93 21.44
N ILE A 122 -13.15 5.34 20.67
CA ILE A 122 -11.87 4.85 21.17
C ILE A 122 -10.92 6.05 21.10
N PHE A 123 -10.28 6.38 22.23
CA PHE A 123 -9.22 7.38 22.26
C PHE A 123 -8.06 6.91 21.39
N LEU A 124 -7.60 7.77 20.47
CA LEU A 124 -6.58 7.44 19.47
C LEU A 124 -5.28 6.91 20.10
N ALA A 125 -4.87 7.50 21.23
CA ALA A 125 -3.73 7.05 22.01
C ALA A 125 -3.86 5.60 22.52
N GLN A 126 -5.06 5.20 22.95
CA GLN A 126 -5.30 3.82 23.40
C GLN A 126 -5.28 2.85 22.23
N ALA A 127 -5.87 3.22 21.08
CA ALA A 127 -5.82 2.41 19.87
C ALA A 127 -4.37 2.19 19.41
N LEU A 128 -3.56 3.24 19.42
CA LEU A 128 -2.14 3.17 19.09
C LEU A 128 -1.35 2.29 20.06
N ALA A 129 -1.60 2.39 21.37
CA ALA A 129 -0.94 1.55 22.37
C ALA A 129 -1.26 0.06 22.17
N THR A 130 -2.53 -0.28 21.97
CA THR A 130 -2.96 -1.65 21.67
C THR A 130 -2.36 -2.15 20.35
N ALA A 131 -2.31 -1.31 19.32
CA ALA A 131 -1.70 -1.66 18.04
C ALA A 131 -0.19 -1.94 18.18
N LYS A 132 0.54 -1.15 18.97
CA LYS A 132 1.97 -1.37 19.28
C LYS A 132 2.21 -2.73 19.92
N GLU A 133 1.40 -3.10 20.90
CA GLU A 133 1.49 -4.39 21.61
C GLU A 133 1.21 -5.56 20.67
N LYS A 134 0.07 -5.52 19.94
CA LYS A 134 -0.30 -6.57 18.98
C LYS A 134 0.74 -6.76 17.88
N VAL A 135 1.26 -5.67 17.31
CA VAL A 135 2.29 -5.75 16.27
C VAL A 135 3.58 -6.37 16.81
N HIS A 136 3.97 -6.05 18.04
CA HIS A 136 5.13 -6.69 18.67
C HIS A 136 4.90 -8.19 18.88
N GLU A 137 3.73 -8.57 19.41
CA GLU A 137 3.35 -9.97 19.60
C GLU A 137 3.40 -10.76 18.28
N TYR A 138 2.80 -10.23 17.21
CA TYR A 138 2.74 -10.89 15.92
C TYR A 138 4.09 -10.98 15.21
N PHE A 139 4.99 -10.01 15.42
CA PHE A 139 6.37 -10.16 14.94
C PHE A 139 7.14 -11.24 15.71
N CYS A 140 6.92 -11.35 17.02
CA CYS A 140 7.52 -12.40 17.85
C CYS A 140 6.92 -13.79 17.56
N ASP A 141 5.67 -13.86 17.11
CA ASP A 141 5.01 -15.07 16.63
C ASP A 141 5.43 -15.40 15.18
N SER A 142 6.71 -15.74 15.01
CA SER A 142 7.24 -16.22 13.72
C SER A 142 6.97 -15.25 12.56
N PHE A 143 7.13 -13.94 12.77
CA PHE A 143 6.95 -12.91 11.74
C PHE A 143 5.57 -12.98 11.05
N ASP A 144 4.48 -13.01 11.81
CA ASP A 144 3.10 -13.05 11.28
C ASP A 144 2.71 -11.70 10.64
N THR A 145 3.26 -11.45 9.44
CA THR A 145 3.01 -10.24 8.66
C THR A 145 1.54 -10.07 8.24
N PRO A 146 0.76 -11.14 7.93
CA PRO A 146 -0.66 -10.97 7.63
C PRO A 146 -1.43 -10.32 8.77
N LYS A 147 -1.24 -10.78 10.02
CA LYS A 147 -1.89 -10.15 11.18
C LYS A 147 -1.40 -8.72 11.42
N VAL A 148 -0.09 -8.47 11.25
CA VAL A 148 0.47 -7.10 11.35
C VAL A 148 -0.19 -6.16 10.34
N MET A 149 -0.35 -6.58 9.08
CA MET A 149 -1.04 -5.78 8.06
C MET A 149 -2.49 -5.48 8.45
N GLY A 150 -3.19 -6.47 9.02
CA GLY A 150 -4.54 -6.31 9.55
C GLY A 150 -4.63 -5.25 10.66
N VAL A 151 -3.72 -5.28 11.65
CA VAL A 151 -3.67 -4.29 12.74
C VAL A 151 -3.41 -2.88 12.22
N ILE A 152 -2.52 -2.72 11.23
CA ILE A 152 -2.25 -1.41 10.62
C ILE A 152 -3.50 -0.89 9.90
N SER A 153 -4.19 -1.75 9.14
CA SER A 153 -5.44 -1.39 8.45
C SER A 153 -6.55 -0.99 9.42
N GLU A 154 -6.72 -1.74 10.51
CA GLU A 154 -7.67 -1.44 11.58
C GLU A 154 -7.35 -0.08 12.21
N LEU A 155 -6.08 0.18 12.57
CA LEU A 155 -5.68 1.46 13.18
C LEU A 155 -5.91 2.65 12.24
N ILE A 156 -5.62 2.51 10.95
CA ILE A 156 -5.89 3.55 9.94
C ILE A 156 -7.40 3.79 9.83
N THR A 157 -8.20 2.72 9.85
CA THR A 157 -9.67 2.82 9.81
C THR A 157 -10.21 3.52 11.05
N THR A 158 -9.72 3.18 12.24
CA THR A 158 -10.04 3.88 13.48
C THR A 158 -9.71 5.36 13.36
N PHE A 159 -8.50 5.72 12.92
CA PHE A 159 -8.08 7.11 12.74
C PHE A 159 -9.01 7.88 11.79
N ASN A 160 -9.37 7.29 10.65
CA ASN A 160 -10.23 7.93 9.66
C ASN A 160 -11.66 8.20 10.15
N ASN A 161 -12.09 7.49 11.20
CA ASN A 161 -13.40 7.68 11.84
C ASN A 161 -13.37 8.67 13.03
N VAL A 162 -12.18 9.12 13.47
CA VAL A 162 -12.06 10.12 14.55
C VAL A 162 -12.46 11.51 14.03
N ASP A 163 -13.18 12.28 14.86
CA ASP A 163 -13.58 13.66 14.56
C ASP A 163 -12.37 14.59 14.31
N GLN A 164 -12.57 15.66 13.54
CA GLN A 164 -11.52 16.60 13.10
C GLN A 164 -10.83 17.36 14.24
N ASN A 165 -11.31 17.21 15.47
CA ASN A 165 -10.74 17.80 16.69
C ASN A 165 -9.68 16.91 17.36
N ALA A 166 -9.15 15.91 16.67
CA ALA A 166 -8.06 15.07 17.17
C ALA A 166 -6.83 15.92 17.54
N ASN A 167 -6.20 15.58 18.67
CA ASN A 167 -5.00 16.23 19.14
C ASN A 167 -3.87 16.09 18.09
N PRO A 168 -3.31 17.19 17.54
CA PRO A 168 -2.30 17.12 16.48
C PRO A 168 -1.08 16.27 16.84
N ASN A 169 -0.70 16.24 18.13
CA ASN A 169 0.43 15.44 18.60
C ASN A 169 0.14 13.94 18.53
N GLU A 170 -1.10 13.52 18.85
CA GLU A 170 -1.51 12.11 18.78
C GLU A 170 -1.60 11.64 17.32
N VAL A 171 -2.10 12.50 16.44
CA VAL A 171 -2.12 12.25 14.99
C VAL A 171 -0.70 12.11 14.45
N GLN A 172 0.21 12.99 14.86
CA GLN A 172 1.61 12.93 14.45
C GLN A 172 2.29 11.65 14.92
N GLU A 173 2.11 11.27 16.19
CA GLU A 173 2.71 10.06 16.76
C GLU A 173 2.21 8.80 16.03
N LEU A 174 0.90 8.72 15.80
CA LEU A 174 0.31 7.61 15.04
C LEU A 174 0.88 7.55 13.63
N ALA A 175 0.93 8.68 12.92
CA ALA A 175 1.39 8.73 11.54
C ALA A 175 2.88 8.34 11.43
N GLN A 176 3.72 8.79 12.37
CA GLN A 176 5.12 8.40 12.46
C GLN A 176 5.27 6.90 12.76
N TRP A 177 4.49 6.37 13.70
CA TRP A 177 4.54 4.96 14.05
C TRP A 177 4.11 4.06 12.87
N VAL A 178 2.98 4.37 12.21
CA VAL A 178 2.54 3.66 11.01
C VAL A 178 3.62 3.73 9.94
N THR A 179 4.19 4.91 9.68
CA THR A 179 5.26 5.12 8.70
C THR A 179 6.50 4.27 9.02
N ARG A 180 6.86 4.15 10.30
CA ARG A 180 7.96 3.28 10.73
C ARG A 180 7.67 1.82 10.43
N ILE A 181 6.49 1.31 10.80
CA ILE A 181 6.16 -0.11 10.57
C ILE A 181 6.13 -0.45 9.09
N VAL A 182 5.50 0.38 8.25
CA VAL A 182 5.43 0.13 6.80
C VAL A 182 6.81 0.25 6.13
N THR A 183 7.73 1.01 6.74
CA THR A 183 9.14 1.06 6.32
C THR A 183 9.88 -0.22 6.70
N ILE A 184 9.67 -0.76 7.92
CA ILE A 184 10.19 -2.08 8.34
C ILE A 184 9.70 -3.18 7.38
N LEU A 185 8.44 -3.13 6.97
CA LEU A 185 7.84 -4.06 6.00
C LEU A 185 8.30 -3.82 4.54
N GLY A 186 9.18 -2.84 4.30
CA GLY A 186 9.76 -2.57 2.98
C GLY A 186 8.81 -1.90 1.98
N LEU A 187 7.69 -1.33 2.44
CA LEU A 187 6.73 -0.61 1.59
C LEU A 187 7.17 0.82 1.26
N ASN A 188 8.10 1.37 2.08
CA ASN A 188 8.70 2.69 1.93
C ASN A 188 10.21 2.60 1.62
N GLY A 189 10.56 1.95 0.50
CA GLY A 189 11.92 1.47 0.21
C GLY A 189 13.03 2.52 -0.01
N LYS A 190 12.76 3.81 0.15
CA LYS A 190 13.77 4.89 0.03
C LYS A 190 14.18 5.50 1.38
N VAL A 191 13.51 5.12 2.46
CA VAL A 191 13.57 5.83 3.75
C VAL A 191 14.00 4.86 4.85
N SER A 192 14.85 5.32 5.78
CA SER A 192 15.23 4.51 6.95
C SER A 192 14.04 4.41 7.93
N PRO A 193 13.79 3.24 8.57
CA PRO A 193 12.81 3.09 9.64
C PRO A 193 13.02 4.04 10.83
N GLU A 194 14.23 4.57 10.99
CA GLU A 194 14.59 5.51 12.05
C GLU A 194 14.30 6.97 11.69
N SER A 195 13.85 7.24 10.46
CA SER A 195 13.47 8.59 10.06
C SER A 195 12.13 9.01 10.70
N CYS A 196 12.02 10.29 11.06
CA CYS A 196 10.78 10.88 11.59
C CYS A 196 9.82 11.35 10.49
N GLY A 197 10.02 10.91 9.24
CA GLY A 197 9.16 11.26 8.11
C GLY A 197 7.76 10.69 8.28
N ILE A 198 6.75 11.39 7.75
CA ILE A 198 5.36 10.94 7.76
C ILE A 198 4.95 10.60 6.33
N GLY A 199 4.33 9.44 6.18
CA GLY A 199 3.84 8.93 4.91
C GLY A 199 4.91 8.22 4.10
N TRP A 200 4.45 7.62 3.01
CA TRP A 200 5.31 7.09 1.96
C TRP A 200 5.08 7.92 0.69
N GLU A 201 6.08 7.99 -0.20
CA GLU A 201 5.83 8.54 -1.54
C GLU A 201 4.68 7.75 -2.19
N GLY A 202 3.62 8.43 -2.60
CA GLY A 202 2.54 7.81 -3.39
C GLY A 202 3.10 7.18 -4.68
N THR A 203 2.29 6.43 -5.41
CA THR A 203 2.61 6.18 -6.83
C THR A 203 2.85 7.54 -7.47
N ASP A 204 4.08 7.82 -7.92
CA ASP A 204 4.42 9.09 -8.57
C ASP A 204 3.35 9.37 -9.62
N ILE A 205 2.63 10.48 -9.47
CA ILE A 205 1.67 10.92 -10.48
C ILE A 205 2.50 11.08 -11.75
N PRO A 206 2.17 10.38 -12.85
CA PRO A 206 2.94 10.49 -14.07
C PRO A 206 3.11 11.96 -14.45
N GLU A 207 4.31 12.40 -14.82
CA GLU A 207 4.58 13.79 -15.20
C GLU A 207 3.55 14.33 -16.22
N PRO A 208 3.11 13.54 -17.23
CA PRO A 208 2.05 13.95 -18.15
C PRO A 208 0.69 14.24 -17.50
N ALA A 209 0.40 13.60 -16.36
CA ALA A 209 -0.86 13.70 -15.63
C ALA A 209 -0.89 14.87 -14.64
N LYS A 210 0.26 15.27 -14.08
CA LYS A 210 0.35 16.32 -13.04
C LYS A 210 -0.36 17.62 -13.43
N GLN A 211 -0.20 18.06 -14.68
CA GLN A 211 -0.81 19.28 -15.22
C GLN A 211 -2.35 19.27 -15.21
N PHE A 212 -2.98 18.09 -15.15
CA PHE A 212 -4.45 17.95 -15.13
C PHE A 212 -4.94 17.49 -13.75
N LEU A 213 -4.18 16.63 -13.08
CA LEU A 213 -4.57 16.02 -11.82
C LEU A 213 -4.55 17.03 -10.66
N TYR A 214 -3.53 17.92 -10.59
CA TYR A 214 -3.48 18.93 -9.53
C TYR A 214 -4.62 19.96 -9.64
N PRO A 215 -4.90 20.56 -10.82
CA PRO A 215 -6.08 21.40 -11.01
C PRO A 215 -7.38 20.68 -10.69
N LEU A 216 -7.54 19.42 -11.12
CA LEU A 216 -8.73 18.62 -10.83
C LEU A 216 -8.93 18.40 -9.33
N SER A 217 -7.87 18.03 -8.61
CA SER A 217 -7.92 17.83 -7.15
C SER A 217 -8.31 19.11 -6.44
N ALA A 218 -7.68 20.24 -6.80
CA ALA A 218 -8.00 21.55 -6.22
C ALA A 218 -9.47 21.95 -6.47
N MET A 219 -9.97 21.72 -7.69
CA MET A 219 -11.36 21.97 -8.05
C MET A 219 -12.33 21.10 -7.23
N ARG A 220 -11.99 19.82 -7.05
CA ARG A 220 -12.80 18.88 -6.25
C ARG A 220 -12.84 19.27 -4.77
N ASP A 221 -11.69 19.68 -4.22
CA ASP A 221 -11.60 20.08 -2.82
C ASP A 221 -12.35 21.40 -2.57
N ALA A 222 -12.25 22.37 -3.49
CA ALA A 222 -13.03 23.60 -3.45
C ALA A 222 -14.55 23.34 -3.51
N LEU A 223 -14.98 22.41 -4.37
CA LEU A 223 -16.39 21.98 -4.45
C LEU A 223 -16.84 21.31 -3.14
N ARG A 224 -15.98 20.49 -2.53
CA ARG A 224 -16.27 19.81 -1.27
C ARG A 224 -16.42 20.81 -0.11
N GLU A 225 -15.57 21.82 -0.04
CA GLU A 225 -15.69 22.85 1.00
C GLU A 225 -16.93 23.76 0.78
N ALA A 226 -17.22 24.11 -0.47
CA ALA A 226 -18.44 24.86 -0.81
C ALA A 226 -19.71 24.09 -0.41
N THR A 227 -19.76 22.77 -0.66
CA THR A 227 -20.91 21.92 -0.32
C THR A 227 -21.05 21.60 1.16
N LYS A 228 -19.96 21.64 1.95
CA LYS A 228 -20.03 21.48 3.42
C LYS A 228 -20.59 22.70 4.13
N SER A 229 -20.33 23.90 3.60
CA SER A 229 -20.68 25.16 4.26
C SER A 229 -22.12 25.63 3.99
N GLN A 230 -22.75 25.20 2.88
CA GLN A 230 -24.11 25.58 2.49
C GLN A 230 -24.87 24.41 1.83
N GLY A 231 -26.16 24.25 2.16
CA GLY A 231 -27.01 23.19 1.59
C GLY A 231 -27.28 23.33 0.08
N GLU A 232 -26.97 24.48 -0.50
CA GLU A 232 -27.09 24.81 -1.91
C GLU A 232 -25.83 25.58 -2.37
N VAL A 233 -25.30 25.25 -3.54
CA VAL A 233 -24.14 25.95 -4.12
C VAL A 233 -24.63 26.90 -5.23
N THR A 234 -24.23 28.16 -5.17
CA THR A 234 -24.66 29.17 -6.15
C THR A 234 -23.91 29.06 -7.48
N HIS A 235 -24.55 29.47 -8.57
CA HIS A 235 -23.94 29.50 -9.91
C HIS A 235 -22.68 30.39 -9.98
N GLN A 236 -22.61 31.47 -9.21
CA GLN A 236 -21.41 32.32 -9.15
C GLN A 236 -20.22 31.60 -8.51
N GLN A 237 -20.46 30.81 -7.45
CA GLN A 237 -19.41 30.00 -6.81
C GLN A 237 -18.91 28.90 -7.77
N LEU A 238 -19.81 28.23 -8.50
CA LEU A 238 -19.44 27.23 -9.51
C LEU A 238 -18.64 27.84 -10.67
N LYS A 239 -19.01 29.03 -11.15
CA LYS A 239 -18.23 29.75 -12.18
C LYS A 239 -16.85 30.16 -11.68
N ALA A 240 -16.72 30.60 -10.42
CA ALA A 240 -15.43 30.96 -9.84
C ALA A 240 -14.49 29.73 -9.76
N ILE A 241 -15.01 28.60 -9.24
CA ILE A 241 -14.24 27.35 -9.10
C ILE A 241 -13.77 26.81 -10.46
N THR A 242 -14.62 26.86 -11.48
CA THR A 242 -14.30 26.36 -12.83
C THR A 242 -13.44 27.32 -13.66
N ALA A 243 -13.45 28.63 -13.38
CA ALA A 243 -12.63 29.63 -14.08
C ALA A 243 -11.17 29.66 -13.61
N GLU A 244 -10.90 29.35 -12.33
CA GLU A 244 -9.53 29.30 -11.79
C GLU A 244 -8.71 28.10 -12.31
N THR A 245 -9.38 27.10 -12.87
CA THR A 245 -8.78 25.85 -13.33
C THR A 245 -8.99 25.67 -14.83
N ILE A 246 -8.34 26.53 -15.62
CA ILE A 246 -8.27 26.38 -17.09
C ILE A 246 -6.92 25.80 -17.45
N VAL A 247 -6.92 24.70 -18.21
CA VAL A 247 -5.70 24.09 -18.75
C VAL A 247 -5.66 24.32 -20.26
N ASP A 248 -4.53 24.79 -20.80
CA ASP A 248 -4.38 25.07 -22.23
C ASP A 248 -4.35 23.77 -23.05
N GLU A 249 -5.37 23.56 -23.87
CA GLU A 249 -5.51 22.40 -24.77
C GLU A 249 -4.30 22.23 -25.72
N ARG A 250 -3.56 23.30 -25.99
CA ARG A 250 -2.39 23.29 -26.89
C ARG A 250 -1.18 22.58 -26.32
N LEU A 251 -1.15 22.30 -25.02
CA LEU A 251 -0.04 21.64 -24.31
C LEU A 251 -0.28 20.12 -24.11
N VAL A 252 -1.39 19.58 -24.62
CA VAL A 252 -1.75 18.17 -24.43
C VAL A 252 -0.90 17.26 -25.34
N SER A 253 0.08 16.58 -24.75
CA SER A 253 0.83 15.53 -25.46
C SER A 253 -0.01 14.25 -25.66
N GLN A 254 0.43 13.34 -26.55
CA GLN A 254 -0.23 12.05 -26.74
C GLN A 254 -0.31 11.22 -25.45
N ALA A 255 0.73 11.28 -24.61
CA ALA A 255 0.77 10.60 -23.32
C ALA A 255 -0.16 11.24 -22.27
N SER A 256 -0.47 12.53 -22.43
CA SER A 256 -1.28 13.28 -21.47
C SER A 256 -2.78 13.27 -21.79
N ARG A 257 -3.16 12.76 -22.97
CA ARG A 257 -4.53 12.79 -23.52
C ARG A 257 -5.59 12.08 -22.66
N PRO A 258 -5.32 10.90 -22.05
CA PRO A 258 -6.30 10.26 -21.16
C PRO A 258 -6.63 11.13 -19.95
N TYR A 259 -5.62 11.75 -19.34
CA TYR A 259 -5.80 12.61 -18.16
C TYR A 259 -6.52 13.91 -18.50
N PHE A 260 -6.23 14.49 -19.67
CA PHE A 260 -6.95 15.66 -20.16
C PHE A 260 -8.44 15.39 -20.39
N GLN A 261 -8.78 14.21 -20.95
CA GLN A 261 -10.18 13.82 -21.14
C GLN A 261 -10.94 13.75 -19.81
N VAL A 262 -10.36 13.10 -18.80
CA VAL A 262 -10.95 13.04 -17.45
C VAL A 262 -11.15 14.43 -16.86
N PHE A 263 -10.14 15.30 -16.98
CA PHE A 263 -10.23 16.67 -16.51
C PHE A 263 -11.34 17.46 -17.19
N ARG A 264 -11.40 17.42 -18.53
CA ARG A 264 -12.40 18.12 -19.32
C ARG A 264 -13.81 17.61 -19.04
N ASP A 265 -13.97 16.29 -18.93
CA ASP A 265 -15.27 15.67 -18.67
C ASP A 265 -15.77 16.03 -17.25
N PHE A 266 -14.88 16.12 -16.26
CA PHE A 266 -15.20 16.62 -14.92
C PHE A 266 -15.57 18.12 -14.94
N HIS A 267 -14.75 18.95 -15.60
CA HIS A 267 -14.99 20.39 -15.76
C HIS A 267 -16.34 20.68 -16.43
N ALA A 268 -16.68 19.92 -17.48
CA ALA A 268 -17.95 20.06 -18.19
C ALA A 268 -19.18 19.65 -17.35
N ARG A 269 -19.04 18.68 -16.43
CA ARG A 269 -20.14 18.25 -15.54
C ARG A 269 -20.47 19.26 -14.46
N ILE A 270 -19.49 20.08 -14.06
CA ILE A 270 -19.60 21.05 -12.96
C ILE A 270 -19.85 22.46 -13.49
N SER A 271 -19.43 22.73 -14.74
CA SER A 271 -19.70 23.98 -15.41
C SER A 271 -21.21 24.23 -15.49
N PRO A 272 -21.69 25.40 -15.06
CA PRO A 272 -23.12 25.70 -15.08
C PRO A 272 -23.64 25.78 -16.52
N SER A 273 -24.77 25.12 -16.79
CA SER A 273 -25.48 25.29 -18.06
C SER A 273 -25.94 26.74 -18.19
N ASN A 274 -25.81 27.33 -19.38
CA ASN A 274 -26.16 28.73 -19.65
C ASN A 274 -27.67 29.03 -19.55
N SER A 275 -28.52 28.11 -19.06
CA SER A 275 -29.98 28.20 -19.24
C SER A 275 -30.83 28.38 -17.98
N GLU A 276 -30.36 28.21 -16.75
CA GLU A 276 -31.21 28.47 -15.55
C GLU A 276 -30.38 28.94 -14.34
N ASP A 277 -30.85 29.99 -13.64
CA ASP A 277 -30.28 30.57 -12.41
C ASP A 277 -30.75 29.81 -11.13
N THR A 278 -30.98 28.50 -11.24
CA THR A 278 -31.53 27.68 -10.14
C THR A 278 -30.41 27.08 -9.27
N PRO A 279 -30.42 27.28 -7.93
CA PRO A 279 -29.40 26.71 -7.04
C PRO A 279 -29.30 25.18 -7.23
N THR A 280 -28.10 24.66 -7.45
CA THR A 280 -27.92 23.21 -7.60
C THR A 280 -27.74 22.57 -6.22
N SER A 281 -28.50 21.50 -5.95
CA SER A 281 -28.43 20.79 -4.67
C SER A 281 -27.03 20.24 -4.40
N SER A 282 -26.50 20.48 -3.19
CA SER A 282 -25.18 19.97 -2.77
C SER A 282 -25.08 18.44 -2.88
N LYS A 283 -26.18 17.70 -2.67
CA LYS A 283 -26.21 16.23 -2.85
C LYS A 283 -26.05 15.82 -4.31
N GLU A 284 -26.66 16.56 -5.24
CA GLU A 284 -26.58 16.26 -6.66
C GLU A 284 -25.19 16.55 -7.23
N LEU A 285 -24.56 17.64 -6.78
CA LEU A 285 -23.17 17.98 -7.15
C LEU A 285 -22.16 16.95 -6.63
N LEU A 286 -22.34 16.47 -5.39
CA LEU A 286 -21.50 15.41 -4.82
C LEU A 286 -21.64 14.10 -5.60
N VAL A 287 -22.86 13.71 -6.00
CA VAL A 287 -23.09 12.51 -6.83
C VAL A 287 -22.44 12.67 -8.22
N ARG A 288 -22.54 13.85 -8.85
CA ARG A 288 -21.87 14.15 -10.13
C ARG A 288 -20.34 14.09 -10.02
N SER A 289 -19.79 14.40 -8.85
CA SER A 289 -18.35 14.32 -8.56
C SER A 289 -17.82 12.89 -8.30
N ILE A 290 -18.69 11.96 -7.89
CA ILE A 290 -18.32 10.59 -7.47
C ILE A 290 -18.47 9.57 -8.61
N THR A 291 -19.32 9.83 -9.61
CA THR A 291 -19.69 8.79 -10.59
C THR A 291 -18.63 8.61 -11.69
N ARG A 292 -17.79 7.56 -11.50
CA ARG A 292 -16.82 6.91 -12.41
C ARG A 292 -15.64 7.79 -12.89
N CYS A 293 -14.56 7.76 -12.11
CA CYS A 293 -13.20 7.61 -12.65
C CYS A 293 -12.88 6.11 -12.76
#